data_AF-A0A3R7BA39-F1
#
_entry.id   AF-A0A3R7BA39-F1
#
_cell.length_a   1.000
_cell.length_b   1.000
_cell.length_c   1.000
_cell.angle_alpha   90.00
_cell.angle_beta   90.00
_cell.angle_gamma   90.00
#
_symmetry.space_group_name_H-M   'P 1'
#
loop_
_entity.id
_entity.type
_entity.pdbx_description
1 polymer ?
#
loop_
_entity_poly.entity_id
_entity_poly.type
_entity_poly.pdbx_seq_one_letter_code
_entity_poly.pdbx_strand_id
1 'polypeptide(L)'
;MMADALNFYRQGIQNFHLYYDPPPYGDGKWHRIGTAETQIYDDSFAYALYGLYEYEGWSPTCQKIYHYINAINASPNHPAYNPAICWAGYIDITNRTPACNYYDSVTAGILWQIRKNHDKPSLAYSMKIISKHQEEFMYWGVKHEDYGFVENKKAMATVCWLALFFLNYEEPTTRFTQILRSNGETVTLYPIKEAAEKTSYGEPVEIKAITTPTRTQEILLEPGYTIEDYITLHTFTPLRLHDKICVK
;
A
#
# COMPACT_ATOMS: atom_id res chain seq x y z
N MET A 1 -2.11 33.51 -9.43
CA MET A 1 -1.88 32.49 -10.48
C MET A 1 -1.58 31.11 -9.87
N MET A 2 -0.45 30.89 -9.20
CA MET A 2 -0.16 29.57 -8.60
C MET A 2 -1.10 29.21 -7.44
N ALA A 3 -1.44 30.16 -6.58
CA ALA A 3 -2.39 29.93 -5.49
C ALA A 3 -3.81 29.61 -6.00
N ASP A 4 -4.24 30.24 -7.10
CA ASP A 4 -5.56 30.00 -7.70
C ASP A 4 -5.63 28.60 -8.33
N ALA A 5 -4.60 28.22 -9.10
CA ALA A 5 -4.48 26.88 -9.65
C ALA A 5 -4.47 25.82 -8.54
N LEU A 6 -3.67 26.05 -7.49
CA LEU A 6 -3.60 25.15 -6.35
C LEU A 6 -4.97 25.01 -5.67
N ASN A 7 -5.67 26.11 -5.40
CA ASN A 7 -7.00 26.06 -4.78
C ASN A 7 -8.01 25.29 -5.65
N PHE A 8 -7.95 25.47 -6.96
CA PHE A 8 -8.78 24.72 -7.90
C PHE A 8 -8.47 23.21 -7.86
N TYR A 9 -7.21 22.81 -8.05
CA TYR A 9 -6.83 21.40 -8.03
C TYR A 9 -7.04 20.73 -6.66
N ARG A 10 -6.83 21.48 -5.57
CA ARG A 10 -7.03 20.99 -4.20
C ARG A 10 -8.47 20.55 -3.98
N GLN A 11 -9.44 21.25 -4.56
CA GLN A 11 -10.85 20.87 -4.48
C GLN A 11 -11.11 19.48 -5.10
N GLY A 12 -10.51 19.19 -6.26
CA GLY A 12 -10.63 17.89 -6.92
C GLY A 12 -9.98 16.78 -6.10
N ILE A 13 -8.69 16.92 -5.79
CA ILE A 13 -7.90 15.88 -5.13
C ILE A 13 -8.38 15.57 -3.70
N GLN A 14 -8.84 16.58 -2.94
CA GLN A 14 -9.37 16.37 -1.58
C GLN A 14 -10.66 15.54 -1.56
N ASN A 15 -11.40 15.54 -2.67
CA ASN A 15 -12.64 14.80 -2.83
C ASN A 15 -12.47 13.56 -3.72
N PHE A 16 -11.21 13.16 -3.96
CA PHE A 16 -10.86 12.01 -4.76
C PHE A 16 -11.45 12.04 -6.18
N HIS A 17 -11.44 13.21 -6.82
CA HIS A 17 -11.75 13.34 -8.24
C HIS A 17 -10.48 13.25 -9.09
N LEU A 18 -10.60 12.62 -10.25
CA LEU A 18 -9.50 12.34 -11.15
C LEU A 18 -9.25 13.47 -12.16
N TYR A 19 -10.31 14.04 -12.73
CA TYR A 19 -10.20 15.11 -13.71
C TYR A 19 -11.37 16.09 -13.59
N TYR A 20 -11.18 17.28 -14.12
CA TYR A 20 -12.24 18.28 -14.31
C TYR A 20 -12.60 18.32 -15.80
N ASP A 21 -13.89 18.39 -16.12
CA ASP A 21 -14.37 18.42 -17.50
C ASP A 21 -14.79 19.86 -17.90
N PRO A 22 -13.89 20.67 -18.51
CA PRO A 22 -14.11 22.09 -18.68
C PRO A 22 -15.09 22.43 -19.82
N PRO A 23 -15.93 23.48 -19.67
CA PRO A 23 -16.70 24.05 -20.77
C PRO A 23 -15.77 24.60 -21.88
N PRO A 24 -16.26 24.73 -23.13
CA PRO A 24 -17.66 24.59 -23.53
C PRO A 24 -18.10 23.15 -23.83
N TYR A 25 -17.17 22.20 -23.92
CA TYR A 25 -17.49 20.82 -24.30
C TYR A 25 -17.81 19.93 -23.10
N GLY A 26 -17.27 20.27 -21.93
CA GLY A 26 -17.52 19.56 -20.68
C GLY A 26 -18.65 20.16 -19.84
N ASP A 27 -19.01 19.45 -18.78
CA ASP A 27 -20.11 19.82 -17.89
C ASP A 27 -19.72 20.80 -16.76
N GLY A 28 -18.43 21.16 -16.69
CA GLY A 28 -17.87 22.06 -15.69
C GLY A 28 -17.76 21.45 -14.29
N LYS A 29 -17.66 20.13 -14.16
CA LYS A 29 -17.53 19.43 -12.88
C LYS A 29 -16.30 18.55 -12.79
N TRP A 30 -16.05 18.12 -11.55
CA TRP A 30 -15.02 17.16 -11.22
C TRP A 30 -15.58 15.74 -11.30
N HIS A 31 -14.86 14.85 -11.97
CA HIS A 31 -15.29 13.49 -12.27
C HIS A 31 -14.35 12.45 -11.69
N ARG A 32 -14.93 11.26 -11.50
CA ARG A 32 -14.21 10.01 -11.31
C ARG A 32 -14.42 9.13 -12.54
N ILE A 33 -13.87 7.94 -12.55
CA ILE A 33 -14.08 6.96 -13.63
C ILE A 33 -15.05 5.86 -13.22
N GLY A 34 -15.47 5.09 -14.22
CA GLY A 34 -16.49 4.05 -14.09
C GLY A 34 -17.91 4.61 -14.21
N THR A 35 -18.86 3.76 -14.58
CA THR A 35 -20.26 4.15 -14.81
C THR A 35 -20.92 4.82 -13.60
N ALA A 36 -20.50 4.44 -12.40
CA ALA A 36 -21.00 5.00 -11.14
C ALA A 36 -20.11 6.10 -10.54
N GLU A 37 -19.03 6.49 -11.24
CA GLU A 37 -18.05 7.49 -10.78
C GLU A 37 -17.52 7.23 -9.36
N THR A 38 -17.16 5.97 -9.10
CA THR A 38 -16.60 5.54 -7.81
C THR A 38 -15.10 5.27 -7.86
N GLN A 39 -14.48 5.27 -9.05
CA GLN A 39 -13.11 4.78 -9.22
C GLN A 39 -12.12 5.90 -9.58
N ILE A 40 -10.87 5.72 -9.20
CA ILE A 40 -9.74 6.56 -9.59
C ILE A 40 -8.59 5.69 -10.14
N TYR A 41 -7.73 6.26 -10.98
CA TYR A 41 -6.42 5.69 -11.29
C TYR A 41 -5.45 6.00 -10.16
N ASP A 42 -4.69 5.01 -9.72
CA ASP A 42 -3.74 5.19 -8.63
C ASP A 42 -2.52 6.02 -9.02
N ASP A 43 -1.96 5.81 -10.21
CA ASP A 43 -0.78 6.50 -10.72
C ASP A 43 -1.01 8.01 -10.82
N SER A 44 -2.17 8.41 -11.34
CA SER A 44 -2.62 9.79 -11.48
C SER A 44 -2.72 10.46 -10.11
N PHE A 45 -3.26 9.73 -9.12
CA PHE A 45 -3.30 10.21 -7.73
C PHE A 45 -1.94 10.24 -7.07
N ALA A 46 -1.06 9.27 -7.34
CA ALA A 46 0.30 9.25 -6.82
C ALA A 46 1.09 10.44 -7.35
N TYR A 47 1.02 10.75 -8.65
CA TYR A 47 1.64 11.94 -9.25
C TYR A 47 1.10 13.24 -8.66
N ALA A 48 -0.23 13.37 -8.55
CA ALA A 48 -0.85 14.57 -7.99
C ALA A 48 -0.48 14.76 -6.52
N LEU A 49 -0.47 13.68 -5.73
CA LEU A 49 -0.04 13.68 -4.33
C LEU A 49 1.45 14.03 -4.20
N TYR A 50 2.29 13.48 -5.08
CA TYR A 50 3.72 13.78 -5.12
C TYR A 50 3.97 15.27 -5.38
N GLY A 51 3.36 15.83 -6.43
CA GLY A 51 3.48 17.25 -6.75
C GLY A 51 2.95 18.15 -5.64
N LEU A 52 1.83 17.75 -5.00
CA LEU A 52 1.30 18.47 -3.85
C LEU A 52 2.25 18.43 -2.64
N TYR A 53 2.86 17.28 -2.39
CA TYR A 53 3.84 17.10 -1.31
C TYR A 53 5.11 17.92 -1.54
N GLU A 54 5.63 17.99 -2.77
CA GLU A 54 6.78 18.82 -3.11
C GLU A 54 6.50 20.32 -2.90
N TYR A 55 5.24 20.75 -3.11
CA TYR A 55 4.86 22.15 -2.94
C TYR A 55 4.46 22.52 -1.49
N GLU A 56 3.68 21.69 -0.81
CA GLU A 56 3.11 21.98 0.51
C GLU A 56 3.79 21.24 1.68
N GLY A 57 4.68 20.29 1.38
CA GLY A 57 5.19 19.34 2.37
C GLY A 57 4.10 18.38 2.87
N TRP A 58 4.22 17.93 4.12
CA TRP A 58 3.26 17.00 4.75
C TRP A 58 1.99 17.71 5.25
N SER A 59 1.31 18.42 4.35
CA SER A 59 0.11 19.18 4.67
C SER A 59 -1.05 18.26 5.09
N PRO A 60 -2.09 18.78 5.78
CA PRO A 60 -3.29 18.01 6.10
C PRO A 60 -3.96 17.37 4.88
N THR A 61 -3.82 18.00 3.70
CA THR A 61 -4.33 17.44 2.45
C THR A 61 -3.53 16.22 2.00
N CYS A 62 -2.19 16.32 1.99
CA CYS A 62 -1.31 15.21 1.68
C CYS A 62 -1.55 14.02 2.64
N GLN A 63 -1.65 14.31 3.93
CA GLN A 63 -1.98 13.33 4.96
C GLN A 63 -3.31 12.63 4.67
N LYS A 64 -4.38 13.41 4.42
CA LYS A 64 -5.71 12.86 4.11
C LYS A 64 -5.65 11.91 2.93
N ILE A 65 -5.07 12.32 1.81
CA ILE A 65 -5.05 11.52 0.58
C ILE A 65 -4.23 10.26 0.78
N TYR A 66 -2.99 10.40 1.27
CA TYR A 66 -2.09 9.27 1.48
C TYR A 66 -2.69 8.25 2.44
N HIS A 67 -3.12 8.69 3.63
CA HIS A 67 -3.67 7.78 4.64
C HIS A 67 -4.98 7.15 4.17
N TYR A 68 -5.82 7.87 3.42
CA TYR A 68 -7.06 7.30 2.91
C TYR A 68 -6.79 6.16 1.94
N ILE A 69 -5.96 6.40 0.91
CA ILE A 69 -5.67 5.41 -0.13
C ILE A 69 -4.85 4.26 0.46
N ASN A 70 -3.83 4.55 1.26
CA ASN A 70 -2.96 3.53 1.84
C ASN A 70 -3.66 2.68 2.92
N ALA A 71 -4.82 3.12 3.43
CA ALA A 71 -5.67 2.33 4.34
C ALA A 71 -6.69 1.44 3.61
N ILE A 72 -6.80 1.53 2.28
CA ILE A 72 -7.63 0.61 1.50
C ILE A 72 -6.90 -0.74 1.47
N ASN A 73 -7.50 -1.72 2.14
CA ASN A 73 -6.93 -3.06 2.29
C ASN A 73 -7.47 -4.01 1.24
N ALA A 74 -6.98 -5.25 1.29
CA ALA A 74 -7.54 -6.39 0.58
C ALA A 74 -9.07 -6.46 0.68
N SER A 75 -9.70 -6.90 -0.40
CA SER A 75 -11.15 -7.16 -0.47
C SER A 75 -11.39 -8.64 -0.78
N PRO A 76 -12.61 -9.18 -0.59
CA PRO A 76 -12.93 -10.55 -0.98
C PRO A 76 -12.61 -10.86 -2.45
N ASN A 77 -12.73 -9.87 -3.34
CA ASN A 77 -12.41 -10.02 -4.76
C ASN A 77 -10.91 -9.92 -5.07
N HIS A 78 -10.17 -9.17 -4.25
CA HIS A 78 -8.71 -8.99 -4.40
C HIS A 78 -7.98 -9.20 -3.05
N PRO A 79 -8.00 -10.44 -2.52
CA PRO A 79 -7.44 -10.76 -1.20
C PRO A 79 -5.92 -10.58 -1.11
N ALA A 80 -5.22 -10.73 -2.23
CA ALA A 80 -3.78 -10.55 -2.31
C ALA A 80 -3.33 -9.07 -2.30
N TYR A 81 -4.24 -8.10 -2.41
CA TYR A 81 -3.86 -6.68 -2.44
C TYR A 81 -3.15 -6.26 -1.15
N ASN A 82 -2.10 -5.45 -1.29
CA ASN A 82 -1.37 -4.88 -0.17
C ASN A 82 -0.88 -3.47 -0.54
N PRO A 83 -1.53 -2.40 -0.02
CA PRO A 83 -1.18 -1.03 -0.35
C PRO A 83 0.24 -0.67 0.10
N ALA A 84 0.80 -1.38 1.08
CA ALA A 84 2.17 -1.15 1.54
C ALA A 84 3.23 -1.51 0.50
N ILE A 85 2.91 -2.36 -0.49
CA ILE A 85 3.79 -2.66 -1.62
C ILE A 85 3.66 -1.56 -2.66
N CYS A 86 2.52 -1.51 -3.35
CA CYS A 86 2.08 -0.49 -4.30
C CYS A 86 0.55 -0.44 -4.30
N TRP A 87 -0.02 0.58 -4.92
CA TRP A 87 -1.47 0.73 -5.04
C TRP A 87 -2.03 -0.10 -6.20
N ALA A 88 -3.34 -0.35 -6.16
CA ALA A 88 -4.05 -1.04 -7.24
C ALA A 88 -4.33 -0.07 -8.39
N GLY A 89 -4.16 -0.51 -9.64
CA GLY A 89 -4.31 0.38 -10.81
C GLY A 89 -5.65 1.13 -10.87
N TYR A 90 -6.70 0.49 -10.35
CA TYR A 90 -7.99 1.11 -10.09
C TYR A 90 -8.38 0.96 -8.61
N ILE A 91 -8.82 2.05 -8.00
CA ILE A 91 -9.28 2.09 -6.62
C ILE A 91 -10.72 2.59 -6.59
N ASP A 92 -11.62 1.84 -5.94
CA ASP A 92 -12.96 2.31 -5.61
C ASP A 92 -12.89 3.10 -4.29
N ILE A 93 -13.03 4.42 -4.38
CA ILE A 93 -12.97 5.32 -3.22
C ILE A 93 -14.29 5.33 -2.45
N THR A 94 -15.40 4.86 -3.03
CA THR A 94 -16.69 4.82 -2.33
C THR A 94 -16.76 3.59 -1.44
N ASN A 95 -16.44 2.42 -2.00
CA ASN A 95 -16.45 1.14 -1.30
C ASN A 95 -15.17 0.88 -0.52
N ARG A 96 -14.12 1.68 -0.74
CA ARG A 96 -12.80 1.54 -0.10
C ARG A 96 -12.19 0.17 -0.37
N THR A 97 -12.17 -0.21 -1.65
CA THR A 97 -11.63 -1.49 -2.12
C THR A 97 -10.78 -1.29 -3.37
N PRO A 98 -9.77 -2.15 -3.62
CA PRO A 98 -9.21 -2.28 -4.96
C PRO A 98 -10.34 -2.62 -5.96
N ALA A 99 -10.29 -2.02 -7.16
CA ALA A 99 -11.26 -2.25 -8.23
C ALA A 99 -10.68 -3.06 -9.41
N CYS A 100 -9.44 -3.52 -9.27
CA CYS A 100 -8.79 -4.46 -10.18
C CYS A 100 -7.88 -5.43 -9.43
N ASN A 101 -7.49 -6.51 -10.11
CA ASN A 101 -6.62 -7.55 -9.57
C ASN A 101 -5.13 -7.36 -9.91
N TYR A 102 -4.76 -6.20 -10.46
CA TYR A 102 -3.39 -5.85 -10.80
C TYR A 102 -2.99 -4.56 -10.10
N TYR A 103 -1.69 -4.39 -9.91
CA TYR A 103 -1.14 -3.35 -9.07
C TYR A 103 -0.12 -2.54 -9.86
N ASP A 104 -0.19 -1.23 -9.73
CA ASP A 104 0.62 -0.33 -10.53
C ASP A 104 1.90 -0.02 -9.75
N SER A 105 2.92 -0.85 -10.00
CA SER A 105 4.25 -0.78 -9.36
C SER A 105 4.89 0.61 -9.42
N VAL A 106 4.52 1.43 -10.40
CA VAL A 106 4.95 2.82 -10.52
C VAL A 106 4.64 3.62 -9.26
N THR A 107 3.55 3.33 -8.56
CA THR A 107 3.16 4.04 -7.34
C THR A 107 4.10 3.79 -6.17
N ALA A 108 4.72 2.60 -6.06
CA ALA A 108 5.79 2.37 -5.09
C ALA A 108 6.97 3.32 -5.34
N GLY A 109 7.30 3.48 -6.62
CA GLY A 109 8.33 4.38 -7.09
C GLY A 109 7.98 5.85 -6.89
N ILE A 110 6.75 6.30 -7.14
CA ILE A 110 6.35 7.71 -6.95
C ILE A 110 6.28 8.09 -5.46
N LEU A 111 5.76 7.19 -4.62
CA LEU A 111 5.48 7.46 -3.20
C LEU A 111 6.71 7.31 -2.29
N TRP A 112 7.88 7.00 -2.83
CA TRP A 112 9.07 6.66 -2.04
C TRP A 112 9.47 7.76 -1.05
N GLN A 113 9.43 9.04 -1.46
CA GLN A 113 9.80 10.17 -0.58
C GLN A 113 8.81 10.33 0.57
N ILE A 114 7.52 10.19 0.28
CA ILE A 114 6.46 10.25 1.30
C ILE A 114 6.65 9.11 2.29
N ARG A 115 6.86 7.87 1.80
CA ARG A 115 7.08 6.70 2.65
C ARG A 115 8.36 6.81 3.48
N LYS A 116 9.46 7.28 2.90
CA LYS A 116 10.73 7.51 3.62
C LYS A 116 10.54 8.39 4.84
N ASN A 117 9.76 9.45 4.68
CA ASN A 117 9.57 10.44 5.73
C ASN A 117 8.47 10.05 6.72
N HIS A 118 7.34 9.52 6.24
CA HIS A 118 6.09 9.42 6.99
C HIS A 118 5.52 8.00 7.13
N ASP A 119 6.01 7.02 6.37
CA ASP A 119 5.54 5.63 6.40
C ASP A 119 6.68 4.64 6.13
N LYS A 120 7.61 4.60 7.09
CA LYS A 120 8.82 3.79 7.03
C LYS A 120 8.56 2.28 6.98
N PRO A 121 7.55 1.72 7.69
CA PRO A 121 7.18 0.31 7.55
C PRO A 121 6.81 -0.06 6.11
N SER A 122 5.95 0.74 5.45
CA SER A 122 5.59 0.49 4.05
C SER A 122 6.77 0.67 3.10
N LEU A 123 7.67 1.65 3.35
CA LEU A 123 8.91 1.79 2.57
C LEU A 123 9.74 0.49 2.59
N ALA A 124 10.04 -0.02 3.80
CA ALA A 124 10.88 -1.20 3.97
C ALA A 124 10.21 -2.46 3.40
N TYR A 125 8.89 -2.59 3.58
CA TYR A 125 8.15 -3.73 3.06
C TYR A 125 8.05 -3.71 1.53
N SER A 126 7.73 -2.57 0.93
CA SER A 126 7.73 -2.38 -0.52
C SER A 126 9.09 -2.73 -1.11
N MET A 127 10.18 -2.19 -0.56
CA MET A 127 11.53 -2.50 -1.00
C MET A 127 11.82 -4.00 -0.91
N LYS A 128 11.48 -4.65 0.21
CA LYS A 128 11.70 -6.09 0.39
C LYS A 128 11.00 -6.94 -0.69
N ILE A 129 9.73 -6.67 -0.96
CA ILE A 129 8.96 -7.47 -1.92
C ILE A 129 9.41 -7.18 -3.35
N ILE A 130 9.52 -5.90 -3.74
CA ILE A 130 9.91 -5.52 -5.11
C ILE A 130 11.35 -5.97 -5.40
N SER A 131 12.27 -5.91 -4.43
CA SER A 131 13.64 -6.40 -4.61
C SER A 131 13.71 -7.91 -4.85
N LYS A 132 12.73 -8.67 -4.35
CA LYS A 132 12.65 -10.12 -4.52
C LYS A 132 12.10 -10.52 -5.89
N HIS A 133 11.23 -9.69 -6.46
CA HIS A 133 10.53 -9.91 -7.74
C HIS A 133 10.80 -8.76 -8.73
N GLN A 134 12.05 -8.33 -8.85
CA GLN A 134 12.39 -7.10 -9.59
C GLN A 134 11.93 -7.16 -11.04
N GLU A 135 12.12 -8.31 -11.70
CA GLU A 135 11.80 -8.44 -13.12
C GLU A 135 10.31 -8.34 -13.36
N GLU A 136 9.51 -8.98 -12.51
CA GLU A 136 8.05 -9.03 -12.57
C GLU A 136 7.45 -7.64 -12.35
N PHE A 137 7.96 -6.90 -11.36
CA PHE A 137 7.46 -5.55 -11.03
C PHE A 137 7.76 -4.50 -12.11
N MET A 138 8.62 -4.79 -13.10
CA MET A 138 8.84 -3.91 -14.26
C MET A 138 7.72 -4.00 -15.32
N TYR A 139 6.90 -5.05 -15.28
CA TYR A 139 5.82 -5.27 -16.24
C TYR A 139 4.55 -4.51 -15.86
N TRP A 140 3.71 -4.28 -16.86
CA TRP A 140 2.42 -3.64 -16.64
C TRP A 140 1.43 -4.59 -15.95
N GLY A 141 0.86 -4.10 -14.86
CA GLY A 141 -0.14 -4.81 -14.06
C GLY A 141 0.40 -6.06 -13.37
N VAL A 142 1.40 -5.92 -12.49
CA VAL A 142 1.84 -7.04 -11.64
C VAL A 142 0.71 -7.48 -10.72
N LYS A 143 0.59 -8.78 -10.43
CA LYS A 143 -0.37 -9.31 -9.48
C LYS A 143 0.36 -9.83 -8.24
N HIS A 144 0.06 -9.32 -7.06
CA HIS A 144 0.59 -9.83 -5.79
C HIS A 144 0.20 -11.30 -5.49
N GLU A 145 -0.75 -11.86 -6.24
CA GLU A 145 -1.21 -13.24 -6.04
C GLU A 145 -0.16 -14.28 -6.47
N ASP A 146 0.58 -13.99 -7.52
CA ASP A 146 1.51 -14.92 -8.19
C ASP A 146 2.72 -14.19 -8.84
N TYR A 147 2.81 -12.87 -8.70
CA TYR A 147 3.75 -11.97 -9.37
C TYR A 147 3.72 -12.04 -10.90
N GLY A 148 2.64 -12.58 -11.48
CA GLY A 148 2.40 -12.51 -12.92
C GLY A 148 2.06 -11.07 -13.36
N PHE A 149 2.04 -10.85 -14.68
CA PHE A 149 1.69 -9.56 -15.29
C PHE A 149 0.39 -9.65 -16.10
N VAL A 150 -0.33 -8.53 -16.22
CA VAL A 150 -1.48 -8.45 -17.13
C VAL A 150 -1.01 -8.32 -18.57
N GLU A 151 0.03 -7.52 -18.82
CA GLU A 151 0.65 -7.41 -20.14
C GLU A 151 2.13 -7.76 -20.09
N ASN A 152 2.59 -8.55 -21.08
CA ASN A 152 4.00 -8.86 -21.29
C ASN A 152 4.75 -7.67 -21.92
N LYS A 153 4.65 -6.50 -21.29
CA LYS A 153 5.32 -5.27 -21.68
C LYS A 153 5.86 -4.57 -20.43
N LYS A 154 7.15 -4.24 -20.46
CA LYS A 154 7.75 -3.39 -19.43
C LYS A 154 7.33 -1.94 -19.65
N ALA A 155 6.86 -1.29 -18.59
CA ALA A 155 6.44 0.10 -18.64
C ALA A 155 7.62 1.02 -18.29
N MET A 156 8.02 1.89 -19.22
CA MET A 156 9.17 2.79 -19.01
C MET A 156 9.02 3.66 -17.75
N ALA A 157 7.84 4.23 -17.53
CA ALA A 157 7.56 5.03 -16.34
C ALA A 157 7.76 4.24 -15.05
N THR A 158 7.25 3.00 -14.99
CA THR A 158 7.45 2.08 -13.87
C THR A 158 8.93 1.83 -13.62
N VAL A 159 9.69 1.49 -14.66
CA VAL A 159 11.13 1.22 -14.54
C VAL A 159 11.88 2.44 -14.02
N CYS A 160 11.61 3.64 -14.53
CA CYS A 160 12.26 4.87 -14.10
C CYS A 160 11.95 5.21 -12.63
N TRP A 161 10.69 5.11 -12.22
CA TRP A 161 10.29 5.42 -10.84
C TRP A 161 10.78 4.39 -9.84
N LEU A 162 10.76 3.10 -10.19
CA LEU A 162 11.37 2.07 -9.36
C LEU A 162 12.87 2.30 -9.25
N ALA A 163 13.57 2.64 -10.34
CA ALA A 163 14.99 2.95 -10.28
C ALA A 163 15.28 4.12 -9.32
N LEU A 164 14.46 5.18 -9.33
CA LEU A 164 14.57 6.27 -8.34
C LEU A 164 14.37 5.77 -6.91
N PHE A 165 13.38 4.91 -6.68
CA PHE A 165 13.16 4.30 -5.37
C PHE A 165 14.37 3.48 -4.91
N PHE A 166 14.90 2.60 -5.77
CA PHE A 166 16.07 1.78 -5.48
C PHE A 166 17.32 2.62 -5.19
N LEU A 167 17.59 3.64 -6.00
CA LEU A 167 18.77 4.50 -5.85
C LEU A 167 18.75 5.34 -4.58
N ASN A 168 17.56 5.70 -4.09
CA ASN A 168 17.40 6.56 -2.91
C ASN A 168 16.96 5.80 -1.66
N TYR A 169 16.85 4.47 -1.74
CA TYR A 169 16.45 3.64 -0.61
C TYR A 169 17.54 3.64 0.47
N GLU A 170 17.10 3.97 1.69
CA GLU A 170 17.89 3.81 2.90
C GLU A 170 17.06 3.02 3.89
N GLU A 171 17.63 1.94 4.41
CA GLU A 171 16.95 1.08 5.37
C GLU A 171 16.51 1.90 6.61
N PRO A 172 15.19 1.91 6.93
CA PRO A 172 14.69 2.74 8.03
C PRO A 172 15.37 2.43 9.37
N THR A 173 15.97 3.46 9.98
CA THR A 173 16.63 3.34 11.27
C THR A 173 15.85 4.11 12.33
N THR A 174 15.19 3.36 13.20
CA THR A 174 14.47 3.84 14.39
C THR A 174 14.98 3.07 15.61
N ARG A 175 14.67 3.53 16.82
CA ARG A 175 15.00 2.76 18.04
C ARG A 175 14.43 1.34 17.98
N PHE A 176 13.23 1.20 17.46
CA PHE A 176 12.59 -0.11 17.35
C PHE A 176 13.25 -1.00 16.28
N THR A 177 13.63 -0.47 15.12
CA THR A 177 14.35 -1.29 14.12
C THR A 177 15.75 -1.68 14.59
N GLN A 178 16.41 -0.85 15.41
CA GLN A 178 17.66 -1.24 16.09
C GLN A 178 17.44 -2.41 17.06
N ILE A 179 16.40 -2.33 17.90
CA ILE A 179 16.04 -3.42 18.83
C ILE A 179 15.72 -4.71 18.07
N LEU A 180 14.93 -4.63 16.98
CA LEU A 180 14.61 -5.79 16.13
C LEU A 180 15.84 -6.40 15.48
N ARG A 181 16.83 -5.60 15.06
CA ARG A 181 18.08 -6.13 14.48
C ARG A 181 18.92 -6.87 15.52
N SER A 182 18.98 -6.35 16.75
CA SER A 182 19.81 -6.93 17.82
C SER A 182 19.16 -8.09 18.55
N ASN A 183 17.83 -8.08 18.71
CA ASN A 183 17.10 -9.02 19.58
C ASN A 183 15.94 -9.73 18.87
N GLY A 184 15.58 -9.31 17.66
CA GLY A 184 14.46 -9.89 16.92
C GLY A 184 14.78 -11.25 16.36
N GLU A 185 13.87 -12.19 16.58
CA GLU A 185 13.89 -13.48 15.93
C GLU A 185 13.32 -13.38 14.50
N THR A 186 13.73 -14.31 13.66
CA THR A 186 13.21 -14.41 12.29
C THR A 186 11.96 -15.27 12.32
N VAL A 187 10.84 -14.69 11.90
CA VAL A 187 9.54 -15.37 11.75
C VAL A 187 9.13 -15.37 10.29
N THR A 188 8.31 -16.35 9.91
CA THR A 188 7.83 -16.47 8.53
C THR A 188 6.42 -15.92 8.42
N LEU A 189 6.27 -14.84 7.66
CA LEU A 189 4.98 -14.28 7.27
C LEU A 189 4.48 -14.98 5.99
N TYR A 190 3.25 -15.44 6.01
CA TYR A 190 2.52 -16.02 4.89
C TYR A 190 1.41 -15.04 4.51
N PRO A 191 1.60 -14.23 3.46
CA PRO A 191 0.61 -13.26 3.04
C PRO A 191 -0.66 -13.98 2.57
N ILE A 192 -1.84 -13.56 3.01
CA ILE A 192 -3.09 -14.10 2.45
C ILE A 192 -3.18 -13.84 0.94
N LYS A 193 -3.58 -14.88 0.20
CA LYS A 193 -3.76 -14.88 -1.25
C LYS A 193 -5.23 -15.02 -1.63
N GLU A 194 -6.00 -15.82 -0.90
CA GLU A 194 -7.42 -16.08 -1.11
C GLU A 194 -8.17 -16.19 0.22
N ALA A 195 -9.33 -15.54 0.30
CA ALA A 195 -10.22 -15.56 1.47
C ALA A 195 -11.62 -16.04 1.04
N ALA A 196 -11.71 -17.25 0.51
CA ALA A 196 -12.97 -17.93 0.16
C ALA A 196 -13.22 -19.13 1.11
N GLU A 197 -13.84 -20.22 0.64
CA GLU A 197 -14.11 -21.43 1.45
C GLU A 197 -12.85 -22.10 2.02
N LYS A 198 -11.69 -21.89 1.39
CA LYS A 198 -10.37 -22.28 1.91
C LYS A 198 -9.42 -21.08 1.86
N THR A 199 -8.83 -20.74 3.00
CA THR A 199 -7.78 -19.73 3.07
C THR A 199 -6.50 -20.25 2.45
N SER A 200 -5.99 -19.57 1.42
CA SER A 200 -4.70 -19.88 0.81
C SER A 200 -3.71 -18.74 1.05
N TYR A 201 -2.43 -19.10 1.11
CA TYR A 201 -1.35 -18.18 1.40
C TYR A 201 -0.37 -18.12 0.23
N GLY A 202 0.12 -16.92 -0.05
CA GLY A 202 1.13 -16.65 -1.06
C GLY A 202 2.54 -17.05 -0.60
N GLU A 203 3.52 -16.60 -1.36
CA GLU A 203 4.92 -16.91 -1.09
C GLU A 203 5.37 -16.36 0.28
N PRO A 204 6.08 -17.17 1.11
CA PRO A 204 6.53 -16.74 2.42
C PRO A 204 7.54 -15.58 2.35
N VAL A 205 7.45 -14.71 3.36
CA VAL A 205 8.31 -13.55 3.55
C VAL A 205 8.93 -13.64 4.94
N GLU A 206 10.26 -13.67 5.02
CA GLU A 206 10.97 -13.62 6.30
C GLU A 206 10.94 -12.20 6.86
N ILE A 207 10.50 -12.06 8.11
CA ILE A 207 10.45 -10.79 8.84
C ILE A 207 11.09 -10.94 10.22
N LYS A 208 11.45 -9.80 10.83
CA LYS A 208 11.93 -9.75 12.20
C LYS A 208 10.78 -9.38 13.14
N ALA A 209 10.67 -10.10 14.25
CA ALA A 209 9.72 -9.79 15.31
C ALA A 209 10.37 -9.97 16.69
N ILE A 210 9.87 -9.22 17.67
CA ILE A 210 10.01 -9.60 19.09
C ILE A 210 8.76 -10.38 19.45
N THR A 211 8.94 -11.63 19.86
CA THR A 211 7.85 -12.51 20.29
C THR A 211 7.86 -12.62 21.80
N THR A 212 6.72 -12.32 22.41
CA THR A 212 6.53 -12.44 23.86
C THR A 212 5.28 -13.25 24.16
N PRO A 213 5.31 -14.17 25.13
CA PRO A 213 4.09 -14.77 25.65
C PRO A 213 3.16 -13.66 26.17
N THR A 214 1.90 -13.70 25.79
CA THR A 214 0.89 -12.75 26.27
C THR A 214 0.69 -12.96 27.78
N ARG A 215 0.76 -11.88 28.55
CA ARG A 215 0.57 -11.95 30.00
C ARG A 215 -0.92 -12.09 30.31
N THR A 216 -1.26 -12.74 31.42
CA THR A 216 -2.62 -13.00 31.95
C THR A 216 -3.54 -11.78 32.11
N GLN A 217 -3.07 -10.56 31.83
CA GLN A 217 -3.85 -9.33 31.85
C GLN A 217 -4.53 -9.02 30.50
N GLU A 218 -4.17 -9.73 29.42
CA GLU A 218 -4.76 -9.62 28.08
C GLU A 218 -5.53 -10.92 27.75
N ILE A 219 -6.62 -11.18 28.49
CA ILE A 219 -7.50 -12.33 28.19
C ILE A 219 -8.49 -11.90 27.11
N LEU A 220 -8.39 -12.50 25.92
CA LEU A 220 -9.45 -12.46 24.91
C LEU A 220 -10.52 -13.48 25.31
N LEU A 221 -11.70 -12.99 25.67
CA LEU A 221 -12.86 -13.83 25.98
C LEU A 221 -13.66 -14.07 24.70
N GLU A 222 -13.64 -15.30 24.19
CA GLU A 222 -14.62 -15.77 23.21
C GLU A 222 -15.73 -16.57 23.91
N PRO A 223 -16.98 -16.61 23.38
CA PRO A 223 -18.06 -17.36 23.99
C PRO A 223 -17.75 -18.87 24.09
N GLY A 224 -17.49 -19.35 25.30
CA GLY A 224 -17.45 -20.77 25.64
C GLY A 224 -16.07 -21.40 25.82
N TYR A 225 -14.97 -20.68 25.59
CA TYR A 225 -13.60 -21.19 25.79
C TYR A 225 -12.64 -20.09 26.29
N THR A 226 -11.75 -20.44 27.21
CA THR A 226 -10.56 -19.64 27.54
C THR A 226 -9.38 -20.27 26.80
N ILE A 227 -8.74 -19.51 25.91
CA ILE A 227 -7.46 -19.88 25.29
C ILE A 227 -6.38 -19.12 26.07
N GLU A 228 -5.40 -19.82 26.64
CA GLU A 228 -4.37 -19.21 27.51
C GLU A 228 -3.03 -18.99 26.80
N ASP A 229 -2.88 -19.51 25.58
CA ASP A 229 -1.62 -19.49 24.82
C ASP A 229 -1.62 -18.42 23.72
N TYR A 230 -1.64 -17.15 24.12
CA TYR A 230 -1.43 -16.05 23.18
C TYR A 230 0.05 -15.67 23.12
N ILE A 231 0.50 -15.26 21.93
CA ILE A 231 1.77 -14.58 21.72
C ILE A 231 1.51 -13.17 21.20
N THR A 232 2.28 -12.22 21.69
CA THR A 232 2.31 -10.85 21.17
C THR A 232 3.54 -10.71 20.29
N LEU A 233 3.34 -10.29 19.04
CA LEU A 233 4.38 -10.05 18.05
C LEU A 233 4.54 -8.55 17.82
N HIS A 234 5.73 -8.02 18.11
CA HIS A 234 6.10 -6.67 17.73
C HIS A 234 6.93 -6.70 16.45
N THR A 235 6.39 -6.15 15.36
CA THR A 235 7.03 -6.14 14.04
C THR A 235 7.08 -4.74 13.44
N PHE A 236 8.05 -4.50 12.55
CA PHE A 236 8.13 -3.30 11.70
C PHE A 236 7.56 -3.53 10.30
N THR A 237 6.95 -4.69 10.07
CA THR A 237 6.28 -5.06 8.82
C THR A 237 4.78 -4.77 8.92
N PRO A 238 4.17 -4.11 7.92
CA PRO A 238 2.73 -3.98 7.83
C PRO A 238 2.09 -5.37 7.68
N LEU A 239 1.23 -5.73 8.64
CA LEU A 239 0.47 -6.98 8.65
C LEU A 239 -0.96 -6.72 8.20
N ARG A 240 -1.51 -7.61 7.39
CA ARG A 240 -2.93 -7.58 7.00
C ARG A 240 -3.73 -8.54 7.86
N LEU A 241 -5.03 -8.27 7.95
CA LEU A 241 -5.97 -9.23 8.53
C LEU A 241 -5.85 -10.57 7.77
N HIS A 242 -5.81 -11.67 8.51
CA HIS A 242 -5.65 -13.04 8.01
C HIS A 242 -4.29 -13.40 7.40
N ASP A 243 -3.27 -12.53 7.46
CA ASP A 243 -1.90 -13.01 7.23
C ASP A 243 -1.54 -14.04 8.32
N LYS A 244 -0.84 -15.12 7.93
CA LYS A 244 -0.40 -16.15 8.86
C LYS A 244 1.05 -15.92 9.24
N ILE A 245 1.39 -16.05 10.52
CA ILE A 245 2.78 -15.99 10.99
C ILE A 245 3.14 -17.32 11.63
N CYS A 246 4.28 -17.87 11.22
CA CYS A 246 4.89 -19.02 11.85
C CYS A 246 6.14 -18.58 12.61
N VAL A 247 6.11 -18.77 13.93
CA VAL A 247 7.29 -18.69 14.81
C VAL A 247 7.95 -20.07 14.82
N LYS A 248 9.28 -20.13 14.74
CA LYS A 248 10.04 -21.39 14.77
C LYS A 248 10.29 -21.86 16.20
#